data_AF-A0A1G3YDE1-F1
#
_entry.id   AF-A0A1G3YDE1-F1
#
_cell.length_a   1.000
_cell.length_b   1.000
_cell.length_c   1.000
_cell.angle_alpha   90.00
_cell.angle_beta   90.00
_cell.angle_gamma   90.00
#
_symmetry.space_group_name_H-M   'P 1'
#
loop_
_entity.id
_entity.type
_entity.pdbx_description
1 polymer ?
#
loop_
_entity_poly.entity_id
_entity_poly.type
_entity_poly.pdbx_seq_one_letter_code
_entity_poly.pdbx_strand_id
1 'polypeptide(L)'
;MTNNDIVPGFDDDKDESLKIKLQKVGEVDGCLVLYLTGYIDTYNSNYFQKRVAKAIESGFVRLIFQCGGLNYVSSTGIGSFTAFLKSVKPRGGDLVLLEIQPKVYEVFQLLGFSQFFNIKDNLDESIDFFRVGTPTEKANVFPKIFSCPICSKKLKAVKPGRFRCSECKTILAIDNAGQVFLG
;
A
#
# COMPACT_ATOMS: atom_id res chain seq x y z
N MET A 1 -15.36 13.24 -19.67
CA MET A 1 -15.20 11.82 -19.29
C MET A 1 -15.85 11.66 -17.93
N THR A 2 -16.81 10.75 -17.85
CA THR A 2 -17.49 10.37 -16.60
C THR A 2 -16.70 9.23 -15.95
N ASN A 3 -16.94 8.96 -14.67
CA ASN A 3 -16.27 7.80 -14.04
C ASN A 3 -16.74 6.49 -14.68
N ASN A 4 -17.97 6.47 -15.19
CA ASN A 4 -18.57 5.33 -15.90
C ASN A 4 -17.83 4.93 -17.19
N ASP A 5 -17.08 5.84 -17.80
CA ASP A 5 -16.21 5.53 -18.94
C ASP A 5 -15.01 4.66 -18.54
N ILE A 6 -14.66 4.66 -17.24
CA ILE A 6 -13.50 3.94 -16.67
C ILE A 6 -13.96 2.70 -15.90
N VAL A 7 -14.98 2.84 -15.06
CA VAL A 7 -15.57 1.77 -14.25
C VAL A 7 -17.09 1.80 -14.46
N PRO A 8 -17.67 0.83 -15.18
CA PRO A 8 -19.12 0.82 -15.44
C PRO A 8 -19.95 0.84 -14.16
N GLY A 9 -20.94 1.74 -14.10
CA GLY A 9 -21.85 1.90 -12.96
C GLY A 9 -21.19 2.45 -11.68
N PHE A 10 -20.07 3.15 -11.82
CA PHE A 10 -19.40 3.82 -10.70
C PHE A 10 -20.22 5.01 -10.17
N ASP A 11 -20.94 5.72 -11.03
CA ASP A 11 -21.73 6.90 -10.64
C ASP A 11 -23.20 6.58 -10.31
N ASP A 12 -23.57 5.29 -10.21
CA ASP A 12 -24.95 4.84 -9.92
C ASP A 12 -25.44 5.30 -8.55
N ASP A 13 -24.55 5.28 -7.56
CA ASP A 13 -24.82 5.85 -6.24
C ASP A 13 -24.04 7.16 -6.09
N LYS A 14 -24.58 8.10 -5.33
CA LYS A 14 -23.92 9.37 -5.02
C LYS A 14 -23.97 9.62 -3.52
N ASP A 15 -22.98 10.35 -3.04
CA ASP A 15 -22.93 10.86 -1.68
C ASP A 15 -22.67 12.38 -1.74
N GLU A 16 -23.35 13.15 -0.90
CA GLU A 16 -23.24 14.61 -0.89
C GLU A 16 -21.94 15.09 -0.23
N SER A 17 -21.40 14.28 0.70
CA SER A 17 -20.25 14.61 1.54
C SER A 17 -18.92 14.09 0.99
N LEU A 18 -18.95 13.11 0.09
CA LEU A 18 -17.78 12.54 -0.57
C LEU A 18 -17.95 12.45 -2.09
N LYS A 19 -17.17 13.24 -2.82
CA LYS A 19 -17.05 13.16 -4.27
C LYS A 19 -15.80 12.37 -4.64
N ILE A 20 -15.94 11.45 -5.60
CA ILE A 20 -14.86 10.64 -6.11
C ILE A 20 -14.78 10.84 -7.62
N LYS A 21 -13.62 11.28 -8.11
CA LYS A 21 -13.34 11.38 -9.55
C LYS A 21 -12.23 10.40 -9.91
N LEU A 22 -12.43 9.66 -11.00
CA LEU A 22 -11.50 8.65 -11.49
C LEU A 22 -10.61 9.21 -12.60
N GLN A 23 -9.35 8.77 -12.61
CA GLN A 23 -8.43 8.97 -13.72
C GLN A 23 -7.57 7.73 -13.91
N LYS A 24 -7.60 7.14 -15.11
CA LYS A 24 -6.74 6.03 -15.48
C LYS A 24 -5.32 6.52 -15.74
N VAL A 25 -4.33 5.79 -15.24
CA VAL A 25 -2.91 6.02 -15.55
C VAL A 25 -2.53 5.13 -16.73
N GLY A 26 -2.20 5.73 -17.88
CA GLY A 26 -1.85 4.96 -19.08
C GLY A 26 -0.49 4.28 -19.01
N GLU A 27 0.38 4.75 -18.13
CA GLU A 27 1.79 4.33 -18.04
C GLU A 27 1.98 3.08 -17.16
N VAL A 28 0.98 2.75 -16.35
CA VAL A 28 0.99 1.62 -15.43
C VAL A 28 -0.32 0.86 -15.58
N ASP A 29 -0.23 -0.40 -16.02
CA ASP A 29 -1.43 -1.21 -16.21
C ASP A 29 -2.20 -1.43 -14.89
N GLY A 30 -3.53 -1.50 -14.95
CA GLY A 30 -4.37 -1.64 -13.76
C GLY A 30 -4.20 -0.55 -12.70
N CYS A 31 -3.67 0.63 -13.07
CA CYS A 31 -3.49 1.77 -12.16
C CYS A 31 -4.59 2.83 -12.31
N LEU A 32 -5.14 3.24 -11.17
CA LEU A 32 -6.25 4.17 -11.07
C LEU A 32 -5.99 5.22 -10.00
N VAL A 33 -6.14 6.49 -10.36
CA VAL A 33 -6.19 7.60 -9.40
C VAL A 33 -7.65 7.87 -9.03
N LEU A 34 -7.91 7.94 -7.73
CA LEU A 34 -9.19 8.32 -7.14
C LEU A 34 -9.00 9.66 -6.42
N TYR A 35 -9.51 10.73 -7.01
CA TYR A 35 -9.53 12.05 -6.39
C TYR A 35 -10.67 12.13 -5.40
N LEU A 36 -10.33 12.27 -4.12
CA LEU A 36 -11.28 12.36 -3.01
C LEU A 36 -11.49 13.81 -2.64
N THR A 37 -12.75 14.26 -2.62
CA THR A 37 -13.10 15.61 -2.18
C THR A 37 -14.24 15.57 -1.18
N GLY A 38 -14.04 16.20 -0.02
CA GLY A 38 -14.99 16.24 1.08
C GLY A 38 -14.47 15.51 2.32
N TYR A 39 -15.29 14.63 2.89
CA TYR A 39 -15.01 13.97 4.16
C TYR A 39 -15.35 12.49 4.10
N ILE A 40 -14.67 11.64 4.87
CA ILE A 40 -15.03 10.24 5.05
C ILE A 40 -15.35 10.01 6.53
N ASP A 41 -16.57 9.57 6.83
CA ASP A 41 -17.03 9.32 8.18
C ASP A 41 -17.75 7.96 8.30
N THR A 42 -18.35 7.70 9.46
CA THR A 42 -19.08 6.45 9.71
C THR A 42 -20.29 6.28 8.81
N TYR A 43 -20.95 7.37 8.39
CA TYR A 43 -22.18 7.33 7.60
C TYR A 43 -21.90 7.05 6.13
N ASN A 44 -20.85 7.65 5.56
CA ASN A 44 -20.51 7.47 4.14
C ASN A 44 -19.46 6.38 3.87
N SER A 45 -18.86 5.78 4.91
CA SER A 45 -17.83 4.73 4.75
C SER A 45 -18.28 3.54 3.90
N ASN A 46 -19.55 3.11 4.02
CA ASN A 46 -20.09 2.01 3.22
C ASN A 46 -20.19 2.40 1.73
N TYR A 47 -20.62 3.63 1.44
CA TYR A 47 -20.63 4.16 0.09
C TYR A 47 -19.21 4.16 -0.50
N PHE A 48 -18.23 4.71 0.24
CA PHE A 48 -16.83 4.72 -0.18
C PHE A 48 -16.31 3.31 -0.48
N GLN A 49 -16.57 2.34 0.40
CA GLN A 49 -16.17 0.96 0.20
C GLN A 49 -16.76 0.34 -1.06
N LYS A 50 -18.06 0.51 -1.30
CA LYS A 50 -18.73 -0.02 -2.50
C LYS A 50 -18.14 0.56 -3.79
N ARG A 51 -17.89 1.88 -3.83
CA ARG A 51 -17.34 2.54 -5.01
C ARG A 51 -15.93 2.04 -5.31
N VAL A 52 -15.05 1.96 -4.31
CA VAL A 52 -13.68 1.45 -4.50
C VAL A 52 -13.68 -0.05 -4.83
N ALA A 53 -14.56 -0.84 -4.23
CA ALA A 53 -14.70 -2.27 -4.55
C ALA A 53 -15.04 -2.49 -6.04
N LYS A 54 -15.96 -1.70 -6.62
CA LYS A 54 -16.26 -1.75 -8.06
C LYS A 54 -15.02 -1.48 -8.93
N ALA A 55 -14.17 -0.53 -8.54
CA ALA A 55 -12.93 -0.28 -9.25
C ALA A 55 -11.97 -1.48 -9.17
N ILE A 56 -11.84 -2.10 -7.98
CA ILE A 56 -11.01 -3.29 -7.78
C ILE A 56 -11.53 -4.50 -8.58
N GLU A 57 -12.85 -4.69 -8.62
CA GLU A 57 -13.52 -5.72 -9.42
C GLU A 57 -13.35 -5.50 -10.92
N SER A 58 -13.22 -4.25 -11.35
CA SER A 58 -12.91 -3.87 -12.74
C SER A 58 -11.43 -4.05 -13.12
N GLY A 59 -10.62 -4.64 -12.25
CA GLY A 59 -9.21 -4.98 -12.51
C GLY A 59 -8.20 -3.93 -12.03
N PHE A 60 -8.64 -2.82 -11.45
CA PHE A 60 -7.72 -1.82 -10.91
C PHE A 60 -7.20 -2.27 -9.53
N VAL A 61 -5.96 -2.74 -9.49
CA VAL A 61 -5.31 -3.23 -8.26
C VAL A 61 -4.20 -2.30 -7.76
N ARG A 62 -3.81 -1.29 -8.54
CA ARG A 62 -2.82 -0.27 -8.17
C ARG A 62 -3.54 1.05 -7.98
N LEU A 63 -3.88 1.39 -6.74
CA LEU A 63 -4.73 2.55 -6.47
C LEU A 63 -3.94 3.70 -5.87
N ILE A 64 -4.13 4.89 -6.43
CA ILE A 64 -3.61 6.14 -5.89
C ILE A 64 -4.82 6.92 -5.38
N PHE A 65 -4.90 7.16 -4.07
CA PHE A 65 -5.91 8.05 -3.49
C PHE A 65 -5.34 9.44 -3.37
N GLN A 66 -5.82 10.37 -4.20
CA GLN A 66 -5.49 11.78 -4.04
C GLN A 66 -6.35 12.36 -2.93
N CYS A 67 -5.70 12.76 -1.84
CA CYS A 67 -6.30 13.15 -0.57
C CYS A 67 -6.22 14.66 -0.31
N GLY A 68 -5.72 15.47 -1.26
CA GLY A 68 -5.61 16.93 -1.08
C GLY A 68 -6.97 17.62 -0.95
N GLY A 69 -8.04 17.03 -1.50
CA GLY A 69 -9.42 17.48 -1.26
C GLY A 69 -10.12 16.82 -0.07
N LEU A 70 -9.47 15.87 0.62
CA LEU A 70 -10.03 15.13 1.73
C LEU A 70 -9.73 15.85 3.04
N ASN A 71 -10.74 16.46 3.63
CA ASN A 71 -10.60 17.36 4.77
C ASN A 71 -10.71 16.65 6.13
N TYR A 72 -11.25 15.42 6.17
CA TYR A 72 -11.44 14.62 7.38
C TYR A 72 -11.58 13.14 7.03
N VAL A 73 -11.09 12.30 7.93
CA VAL A 73 -11.32 10.86 7.92
C VAL A 73 -11.62 10.39 9.36
N SER A 74 -12.67 9.58 9.53
CA SER A 74 -12.95 8.87 10.79
C SER A 74 -12.14 7.56 10.90
N SER A 75 -12.22 6.90 12.06
CA SER A 75 -11.67 5.55 12.26
C SER A 75 -12.24 4.51 11.28
N THR A 76 -13.54 4.61 10.95
CA THR A 76 -14.21 3.76 9.96
C THR A 76 -13.73 4.05 8.53
N GLY A 77 -13.43 5.32 8.21
CA GLY A 77 -12.76 5.68 6.97
C GLY A 77 -11.37 5.07 6.83
N ILE A 78 -10.55 5.14 7.89
CA ILE A 78 -9.21 4.51 7.92
C ILE A 78 -9.31 2.99 7.79
N GLY A 79 -10.30 2.37 8.44
CA GLY A 79 -10.63 0.96 8.28
C GLY A 79 -10.91 0.58 6.82
N SER A 80 -11.54 1.48 6.06
CA SER A 80 -11.83 1.27 4.63
C SER A 80 -10.55 1.20 3.80
N PHE A 81 -9.61 2.13 3.99
CA PHE A 81 -8.29 2.07 3.32
C PHE A 81 -7.53 0.78 3.64
N THR A 82 -7.61 0.33 4.88
CA THR A 82 -6.96 -0.92 5.33
C THR A 82 -7.60 -2.14 4.66
N ALA A 83 -8.93 -2.14 4.50
CA ALA A 83 -9.65 -3.20 3.80
C ALA A 83 -9.27 -3.26 2.31
N PHE A 84 -9.13 -2.10 1.66
CA PHE A 84 -8.67 -2.03 0.26
C PHE A 84 -7.25 -2.59 0.13
N LEU A 85 -6.34 -2.24 1.04
CA LEU A 85 -4.96 -2.72 1.02
C LEU A 85 -4.92 -4.25 1.08
N LYS A 86 -5.71 -4.83 1.99
CA LYS A 86 -5.87 -6.29 2.12
C LYS A 86 -6.48 -6.94 0.89
N SER A 87 -7.33 -6.22 0.13
CA SER A 87 -7.97 -6.73 -1.08
C SER A 87 -7.01 -6.73 -2.28
N VAL A 88 -6.20 -5.68 -2.43
CA VAL A 88 -5.31 -5.53 -3.60
C VAL A 88 -3.99 -6.27 -3.45
N LYS A 89 -3.43 -6.38 -2.23
CA LYS A 89 -2.13 -7.04 -1.98
C LYS A 89 -2.07 -8.49 -2.52
N PRO A 90 -3.06 -9.37 -2.26
CA PRO A 90 -3.05 -10.73 -2.80
C PRO A 90 -3.15 -10.78 -4.33
N ARG A 91 -3.64 -9.70 -4.97
CA ARG A 91 -3.74 -9.56 -6.43
C ARG A 91 -2.48 -8.94 -7.05
N GLY A 92 -1.39 -8.82 -6.29
CA GLY A 92 -0.15 -8.17 -6.74
C GLY A 92 -0.24 -6.65 -6.83
N GLY A 93 -1.27 -6.06 -6.23
CA GLY A 93 -1.51 -4.63 -6.17
C GLY A 93 -1.03 -3.97 -4.88
N ASP A 94 -1.17 -2.66 -4.82
CA ASP A 94 -0.86 -1.87 -3.63
C ASP A 94 -1.60 -0.52 -3.66
N LEU A 95 -1.48 0.24 -2.58
CA LEU A 95 -2.09 1.56 -2.43
C LEU A 95 -1.04 2.64 -2.19
N VAL A 96 -1.31 3.83 -2.73
CA VAL A 96 -0.62 5.08 -2.40
C VAL A 96 -1.63 6.12 -1.91
N LEU A 97 -1.32 6.83 -0.84
CA LEU A 97 -2.02 8.02 -0.38
C LEU A 97 -1.22 9.24 -0.86
N LEU A 98 -1.79 9.98 -1.81
CA LEU A 98 -1.18 11.14 -2.44
C LEU A 98 -1.69 12.42 -1.77
N GLU A 99 -0.79 13.34 -1.43
CA GLU A 99 -1.11 14.68 -0.90
C GLU A 99 -2.07 14.63 0.30
N ILE A 100 -1.74 13.80 1.29
CA ILE A 100 -2.55 13.69 2.50
C ILE A 100 -2.53 15.01 3.28
N GLN A 101 -3.71 15.55 3.58
CA GLN A 101 -3.84 16.74 4.40
C GLN A 101 -3.26 16.50 5.81
N PRO A 102 -2.55 17.46 6.43
CA PRO A 102 -1.91 17.27 7.73
C PRO A 102 -2.86 16.74 8.82
N LYS A 103 -4.10 17.26 8.87
CA LYS A 103 -5.13 16.80 9.81
C LYS A 103 -5.51 15.34 9.61
N VAL A 104 -5.63 14.91 8.35
CA VAL A 104 -5.95 13.52 8.00
C VAL A 104 -4.77 12.62 8.38
N TYR A 105 -3.55 13.05 8.06
CA TYR A 105 -2.33 12.33 8.39
C TYR A 105 -2.15 12.12 9.89
N GLU A 106 -2.48 13.13 10.71
CA GLU A 106 -2.44 13.03 12.17
C GLU A 106 -3.36 11.92 12.69
N VAL A 107 -4.56 11.74 12.12
CA VAL A 107 -5.45 10.64 12.49
C VAL A 107 -4.84 9.27 12.12
N PHE A 108 -4.19 9.16 10.95
CA PHE A 108 -3.47 7.93 10.57
C PHE A 108 -2.29 7.63 11.51
N GLN A 109 -1.58 8.66 11.98
CA GLN A 109 -0.44 8.54 12.91
C GLN A 109 -0.90 8.12 14.31
N LEU A 110 -1.93 8.79 14.85
CA LEU A 110 -2.48 8.49 16.18
C LEU A 110 -2.94 7.03 16.31
N LEU A 111 -3.46 6.46 15.21
CA LEU A 111 -3.92 5.09 15.16
C LEU A 111 -2.82 4.09 14.73
N GLY A 112 -1.61 4.55 14.45
CA GLY A 112 -0.47 3.71 14.05
C GLY A 112 -0.58 3.08 12.67
N PHE A 113 -1.44 3.63 11.80
CA PHE A 113 -1.70 3.09 10.46
C PHE A 113 -0.78 3.66 9.38
N SER A 114 -0.22 4.83 9.60
CA SER A 114 0.68 5.53 8.66
C SER A 114 1.80 4.64 8.10
N GLN A 115 2.39 3.77 8.92
CA GLN A 115 3.47 2.87 8.55
C GLN A 115 3.09 1.78 7.53
N PHE A 116 1.80 1.52 7.32
CA PHE A 116 1.33 0.49 6.38
C PHE A 116 1.02 1.05 4.99
N PHE A 117 0.91 2.38 4.86
CA PHE A 117 0.56 3.03 3.61
C PHE A 117 1.78 3.71 2.99
N ASN A 118 1.87 3.64 1.67
CA ASN A 118 2.81 4.46 0.92
C ASN A 118 2.22 5.86 0.81
N ILE A 119 2.90 6.86 1.37
CA ILE A 119 2.44 8.25 1.35
C ILE A 119 3.40 9.04 0.48
N LYS A 120 2.86 9.82 -0.45
CA LYS A 120 3.60 10.57 -1.46
C LYS A 120 3.04 11.98 -1.58
N ASP A 121 3.91 12.92 -1.94
CA ASP A 121 3.54 14.34 -2.05
C ASP A 121 3.25 14.76 -3.49
N ASN A 122 3.59 13.93 -4.49
CA ASN A 122 3.30 14.21 -5.89
C ASN A 122 2.87 12.96 -6.67
N LEU A 123 2.16 13.19 -7.77
CA LEU A 123 1.58 12.15 -8.59
C LEU A 123 2.67 11.30 -9.28
N ASP A 124 3.76 11.92 -9.73
CA ASP A 124 4.84 11.23 -10.44
C ASP A 124 5.49 10.17 -9.54
N GLU A 125 5.82 10.50 -8.30
CA GLU A 125 6.34 9.54 -7.32
C GLU A 125 5.35 8.41 -7.01
N SER A 126 4.05 8.71 -7.06
CA SER A 126 2.99 7.72 -6.85
C SER A 126 2.92 6.74 -8.01
N ILE A 127 3.08 7.22 -9.24
CA ILE A 127 3.13 6.39 -10.45
C ILE A 127 4.44 5.59 -10.48
N ASP A 128 5.56 6.22 -10.17
CA ASP A 128 6.89 5.59 -10.16
C ASP A 128 6.96 4.47 -9.11
N PHE A 129 6.30 4.63 -7.96
CA PHE A 129 6.15 3.56 -6.96
C PHE A 129 5.60 2.26 -7.57
N PHE A 130 4.68 2.37 -8.54
CA PHE A 130 4.12 1.21 -9.23
C PHE A 130 4.92 0.77 -10.46
N ARG A 131 5.67 1.66 -11.12
CA ARG A 131 6.53 1.33 -12.26
C ARG A 131 7.77 0.55 -11.87
N VAL A 132 8.41 0.96 -10.78
CA VAL A 132 9.71 0.41 -10.36
C VAL A 132 9.59 -1.03 -9.84
N GLY A 133 8.37 -1.58 -9.79
CA GLY A 133 8.08 -2.76 -9.00
C GLY A 133 8.13 -2.33 -7.54
N THR A 134 7.12 -2.73 -6.77
CA THR A 134 7.08 -2.44 -5.35
C THR A 134 8.41 -2.83 -4.70
N PRO A 135 9.07 -1.94 -3.93
CA PRO A 135 9.95 -2.37 -2.87
C PRO A 135 9.10 -2.97 -1.74
N THR A 136 8.34 -4.03 -2.06
CA THR A 136 7.77 -4.95 -1.09
C THR A 136 8.86 -5.93 -0.64
N GLU A 137 9.98 -5.40 -0.14
CA GLU A 137 10.91 -6.15 0.70
C GLU A 137 10.59 -5.89 2.18
N LYS A 138 9.40 -6.28 2.63
CA LYS A 138 9.18 -6.51 4.07
C LYS A 138 8.39 -7.77 4.41
N ALA A 139 8.04 -8.62 3.43
CA ALA A 139 7.24 -9.82 3.72
C ALA A 139 7.82 -11.17 3.25
N ASN A 140 8.80 -11.22 2.34
CA ASN A 140 9.32 -12.50 1.83
C ASN A 140 10.84 -12.74 2.02
N VAL A 141 11.56 -11.82 2.67
CA VAL A 141 13.01 -12.00 2.91
C VAL A 141 13.27 -13.14 3.90
N PHE A 142 12.36 -13.35 4.86
CA PHE A 142 12.46 -14.39 5.88
C PHE A 142 11.25 -15.33 5.82
N PRO A 143 11.43 -16.65 6.01
CA PRO A 143 12.67 -17.30 6.40
C PRO A 143 13.70 -17.42 5.25
N LYS A 144 14.92 -16.93 5.48
CA LYS A 144 16.01 -16.99 4.50
C LYS A 144 16.83 -18.25 4.70
N ILE A 145 16.96 -19.05 3.65
CA ILE A 145 17.95 -20.13 3.59
C ILE A 145 19.22 -19.57 2.94
N PHE A 146 20.35 -19.70 3.62
CA PHE A 146 21.63 -19.17 3.14
C PHE A 146 22.77 -20.12 3.49
N SER A 147 23.90 -20.02 2.79
CA SER A 147 25.10 -20.79 3.08
C SER A 147 26.08 -19.93 3.89
N CYS A 148 26.69 -20.51 4.92
CA CYS A 148 27.76 -19.85 5.66
C CYS A 148 28.93 -19.53 4.70
N PRO A 149 29.43 -18.29 4.63
CA PRO A 149 30.53 -17.92 3.74
C PRO A 149 31.87 -18.57 4.10
N ILE A 150 32.01 -19.10 5.32
CA ILE A 150 33.25 -19.72 5.80
C ILE A 150 33.28 -21.23 5.57
N CYS A 151 32.17 -21.94 5.80
CA CYS A 151 32.14 -23.41 5.76
C CYS A 151 31.06 -23.98 4.83
N SER A 152 30.35 -23.14 4.08
CA SER A 152 29.26 -23.53 3.16
C SER A 152 28.07 -24.24 3.80
N LYS A 153 27.98 -24.29 5.13
CA LYS A 153 26.82 -24.86 5.85
C LYS A 153 25.54 -24.14 5.49
N LYS A 154 24.50 -24.87 5.07
CA LYS A 154 23.15 -24.32 4.93
C LYS A 154 22.55 -23.98 6.29
N LEU A 155 22.09 -22.75 6.44
CA LEU A 155 21.50 -22.17 7.64
C LEU A 155 20.16 -21.52 7.29
N LYS A 156 19.30 -21.36 8.30
CA LYS A 156 17.98 -20.71 8.18
C LYS A 156 17.90 -19.56 9.18
N ALA A 157 17.57 -18.36 8.70
CA ALA A 157 17.22 -17.22 9.53
C ALA A 157 15.73 -16.94 9.41
N VAL A 158 15.07 -16.65 10.53
CA VAL A 158 13.64 -16.28 10.58
C VAL A 158 13.42 -14.76 10.75
N LYS A 159 14.48 -14.02 11.06
CA LYS A 159 14.50 -12.57 11.24
C LYS A 159 15.90 -12.02 10.94
N PRO A 160 16.06 -10.71 10.71
CA PRO A 160 17.38 -10.07 10.63
C PRO A 160 18.08 -10.09 12.01
N GLY A 161 19.40 -9.96 12.00
CA GLY A 161 20.23 -9.93 13.21
C GLY A 161 21.52 -10.76 13.11
N ARG A 162 22.17 -10.96 14.26
CA ARG A 162 23.39 -11.77 14.35
C ARG A 162 23.08 -13.23 14.63
N PHE A 163 23.73 -14.13 13.89
CA PHE A 163 23.58 -15.58 13.96
C PHE A 163 24.94 -16.22 14.09
N ARG A 164 25.02 -17.33 14.82
CA ARG A 164 26.24 -18.14 14.91
C ARG A 164 26.09 -19.35 14.00
N CYS A 165 27.04 -19.58 13.11
CA CYS A 165 27.07 -20.81 12.30
C CYS A 165 27.14 -22.04 13.23
N SER A 166 26.29 -23.04 12.98
CA SER A 166 26.26 -24.27 13.79
C SER A 166 27.54 -25.09 13.66
N GLU A 167 28.23 -24.98 12.52
CA GLU A 167 29.44 -25.74 12.16
C GLU A 167 30.72 -24.97 12.53
N CYS A 168 31.07 -23.90 11.81
CA CYS A 168 32.34 -23.18 12.04
C CYS A 168 32.31 -22.14 13.16
N LYS A 169 31.17 -21.95 13.84
CA LYS A 169 30.95 -20.97 14.93
C LYS A 169 31.17 -19.50 14.56
N THR A 170 31.43 -19.16 13.29
CA THR A 170 31.50 -17.79 12.78
C THR A 170 30.21 -17.02 13.06
N ILE A 171 30.35 -15.74 13.42
CA ILE A 171 29.23 -14.82 13.58
C ILE A 171 28.88 -14.22 12.22
N LEU A 172 27.61 -14.27 11.88
CA LEU A 172 27.04 -13.78 10.63
C LEU A 172 25.98 -12.74 10.97
N ALA A 173 26.04 -11.57 10.35
CA ALA A 173 25.01 -10.55 10.46
C ALA A 173 24.11 -10.59 9.23
N ILE A 174 22.79 -10.53 9.42
CA ILE A 174 21.82 -10.47 8.34
C ILE A 174 21.02 -9.18 8.47
N ASP A 175 21.02 -8.36 7.43
CA ASP A 175 20.25 -7.11 7.41
C ASP A 175 18.77 -7.34 7.05
N ASN A 176 18.01 -6.25 6.99
CA ASN A 176 16.58 -6.28 6.66
C ASN A 176 16.30 -6.70 5.20
N ALA A 177 17.27 -6.56 4.29
CA ALA A 177 17.20 -7.03 2.91
C ALA A 177 17.65 -8.50 2.77
N GLY A 178 18.09 -9.12 3.86
CA GLY A 178 18.57 -10.50 3.88
C GLY A 178 19.98 -10.67 3.34
N GLN A 179 20.78 -9.61 3.18
CA GLN A 179 22.19 -9.75 2.86
C GLN A 179 22.95 -10.30 4.07
N VAL A 180 23.85 -11.24 3.82
CA VAL A 180 24.62 -11.94 4.87
C VAL A 180 26.04 -11.39 4.88
N PHE A 181 26.46 -10.87 6.03
CA PHE A 181 27.78 -10.32 6.28
C PHE A 181 28.49 -11.13 7.36
N LEU A 182 29.82 -11.06 7.37
CA LEU A 182 30.60 -11.48 8.54
C LEU A 182 30.43 -10.41 9.63
N GLY A 183 30.02 -10.84 10.83
CA GLY A 183 29.62 -9.94 11.92
C GLY A 183 30.40 -10.13 13.21
#